data_AF-A0A9W8MHC7-F1
#
_entry.id   AF-A0A9W8MHC7-F1
#
_cell.length_a   1.000
_cell.length_b   1.000
_cell.length_c   1.000
_cell.angle_alpha   90.00
_cell.angle_beta   90.00
_cell.angle_gamma   90.00
#
_symmetry.space_group_name_H-M   'P 1'
#
loop_
_entity.id
_entity.type
_entity.pdbx_description
1 polymer ?
#
loop_
_entity_poly.entity_id
_entity_poly.type
_entity_poly.pdbx_seq_one_letter_code
_entity_poly.pdbx_strand_id
1 'polypeptide(L)'
;MVPALAAQILDGQRAECSGSWVANLTNACFTVLHHQHKTKEFNPRDYGITGQGERVWLYENKRPSVLSIEEAKAKACIMVSQIVAYWLDVSPDVDQKLCWFVMVLIDTIGLEAVSMDYVWKTVCQFMPAYVVFPSGRNAAKATSREAAKSLQAELQQHPISNPVTKEGYLYSQYLALFRGELAPEDVDPHSFTHTSWESFARMWRLSLQYIEDPEANPSNGFSNLLREDADFYLPIREAAPTCVRARGSDGPYHPATIVTLPGNFSAIVLRGFTYRSEFFWDRRMVFHSWEDLEQEVASIMGKHPELSLKSGYFTNFRSYGVPVMQRTIDKAKQSWSSLQERGWTNYSANYPKESFLSTLRYFRPKRHESEIFPYLGPLGGFALTCDLAYAGVCQRPTVDEMAECIIELDKGALSGLQLLDLVEIDRAETRRNGAKGRRVEAVKGALHSLAVQLKEMLSEAEQNTVGLTVGDDTDWILLEHSLCKFLRALNKKAL
;
A
#
# COMPACT_ATOMS: atom_id res chain seq x y z
N MET A 1 -8.00 32.11 -3.29
CA MET A 1 -8.14 31.51 -4.64
C MET A 1 -8.50 32.54 -5.70
N VAL A 2 -9.61 33.30 -5.55
CA VAL A 2 -10.06 34.31 -6.52
C VAL A 2 -9.00 35.36 -6.93
N PRO A 3 -8.22 35.98 -6.02
CA PRO A 3 -7.20 36.96 -6.43
C PRO A 3 -5.97 36.36 -7.12
N ALA A 4 -5.57 35.13 -6.77
CA ALA A 4 -4.47 34.42 -7.45
C ALA A 4 -4.89 33.96 -8.85
N LEU A 5 -6.13 33.47 -9.00
CA LEU A 5 -6.72 33.13 -10.30
C LEU A 5 -6.91 34.38 -11.16
N ALA A 6 -7.35 35.50 -10.58
CA ALA A 6 -7.47 36.78 -11.28
C ALA A 6 -6.11 37.31 -11.77
N ALA A 7 -5.05 37.19 -10.96
CA ALA A 7 -3.70 37.56 -11.37
C ALA A 7 -3.20 36.70 -12.55
N GLN A 8 -3.33 35.38 -12.46
CA GLN A 8 -2.96 34.45 -13.53
C GLN A 8 -3.73 34.69 -14.85
N ILE A 9 -5.01 35.12 -14.76
CA ILE A 9 -5.83 35.48 -15.92
C ILE A 9 -5.33 36.80 -16.55
N LEU A 10 -5.02 37.82 -15.74
CA LEU A 10 -4.53 39.11 -16.22
C LEU A 10 -3.11 39.05 -16.80
N ASP A 11 -2.33 38.05 -16.40
CA ASP A 11 -0.99 37.79 -16.92
C ASP A 11 -0.97 36.79 -18.09
N GLY A 12 -2.15 36.36 -18.56
CA GLY A 12 -2.29 35.51 -19.75
C GLY A 12 -1.80 34.06 -19.57
N GLN A 13 -1.53 33.63 -18.33
CA GLN A 13 -0.93 32.33 -18.02
C GLN A 13 -1.92 31.16 -18.05
N ARG A 14 -3.22 31.41 -18.20
CA ARG A 14 -4.28 30.38 -18.29
C ARG A 14 -5.23 30.66 -19.46
N ALA A 15 -4.87 30.20 -20.66
CA ALA A 15 -5.73 30.29 -21.84
C ALA A 15 -7.05 29.49 -21.69
N GLU A 16 -7.02 28.37 -20.95
CA GLU A 16 -8.18 27.47 -20.75
C GLU A 16 -9.30 28.09 -19.90
N CYS A 17 -9.05 29.20 -19.18
CA CYS A 17 -10.05 29.89 -18.37
C CYS A 17 -10.77 31.04 -19.13
N SER A 18 -10.44 31.24 -20.41
CA SER A 18 -11.07 32.26 -21.25
C SER A 18 -12.57 31.97 -21.39
N GLY A 19 -13.42 32.85 -20.85
CA GLY A 19 -14.88 32.69 -20.86
C GLY A 19 -15.49 32.22 -19.54
N SER A 20 -14.70 31.92 -18.50
CA SER A 20 -15.23 31.69 -17.15
C SER A 20 -15.82 32.98 -16.55
N TRP A 21 -16.80 32.85 -15.64
CA TRP A 21 -17.41 33.99 -14.97
C TRP A 21 -16.38 34.83 -14.18
N VAL A 22 -15.37 34.17 -13.59
CA VAL A 22 -14.27 34.83 -12.88
C VAL A 22 -13.39 35.62 -13.84
N ALA A 23 -13.08 35.08 -15.03
CA ALA A 23 -12.31 35.82 -16.04
C ALA A 23 -13.07 37.06 -16.54
N ASN A 24 -14.38 36.91 -16.79
CA ASN A 24 -15.23 38.01 -17.22
C ASN A 24 -15.32 39.11 -16.14
N LEU A 25 -15.44 38.72 -14.87
CA LEU A 25 -15.45 39.65 -13.75
C LEU A 25 -14.11 40.35 -13.56
N THR A 26 -13.00 39.62 -13.61
CA THR A 26 -11.64 40.17 -13.52
C THR A 26 -11.37 41.18 -14.63
N ASN A 27 -11.75 40.87 -15.87
CA ASN A 27 -11.60 41.77 -17.01
C ASN A 27 -12.49 43.02 -16.87
N ALA A 28 -13.71 42.87 -16.35
CA ALA A 28 -14.59 44.01 -16.07
C ALA A 28 -14.02 44.95 -14.99
N CYS A 29 -13.48 44.39 -13.90
CA CYS A 29 -12.79 45.15 -12.86
C CYS A 29 -11.55 45.88 -13.39
N PHE A 30 -10.71 45.20 -14.18
CA PHE A 30 -9.55 45.79 -14.81
C PHE A 30 -9.95 46.93 -15.76
N THR A 31 -10.96 46.71 -16.62
CA THR A 31 -11.46 47.71 -17.56
C THR A 31 -11.96 48.96 -16.84
N VAL A 32 -12.74 48.79 -15.77
CA VAL A 32 -13.26 49.90 -14.95
C VAL A 32 -12.15 50.74 -14.34
N LEU A 33 -11.09 50.09 -13.84
CA LEU A 33 -9.94 50.74 -13.21
C LEU A 33 -9.00 51.40 -14.23
N HIS A 34 -8.71 50.71 -15.33
CA HIS A 34 -7.80 51.17 -16.38
C HIS A 34 -8.40 52.31 -17.22
N HIS A 35 -9.69 52.20 -17.59
CA HIS A 35 -10.40 53.23 -18.36
C HIS A 35 -11.10 54.29 -17.49
N GLN A 36 -10.88 54.27 -16.17
CA GLN A 36 -11.34 55.28 -15.22
C GLN A 36 -12.86 55.54 -15.26
N HIS A 37 -13.65 54.47 -15.32
CA HIS A 37 -15.10 54.60 -15.27
C HIS A 37 -15.53 55.29 -13.96
N LYS A 38 -16.44 56.27 -14.07
CA LYS A 38 -16.95 57.01 -12.89
C LYS A 38 -17.77 56.12 -11.97
N THR A 39 -18.62 55.27 -12.54
CA THR A 39 -19.43 54.31 -11.81
C THR A 39 -19.58 53.03 -12.62
N LYS A 40 -19.74 51.88 -11.95
CA LYS A 40 -20.09 50.61 -12.57
C LYS A 40 -20.81 49.70 -11.57
N GLU A 41 -21.93 49.13 -11.99
CA GLU A 41 -22.61 48.07 -11.26
C GLU A 41 -22.08 46.70 -11.68
N PHE A 42 -21.89 45.83 -10.69
CA PHE A 42 -21.50 44.44 -10.86
C PHE A 42 -22.63 43.56 -10.33
N ASN A 43 -23.47 43.08 -11.25
CA ASN A 43 -24.58 42.18 -10.96
C ASN A 43 -24.14 40.72 -11.21
N PRO A 44 -24.30 39.80 -10.25
CA PRO A 44 -23.94 38.39 -10.42
C PRO A 44 -24.56 37.73 -11.66
N ARG A 45 -25.77 38.16 -12.05
CA ARG A 45 -26.50 37.62 -13.21
C ARG A 45 -25.80 37.90 -14.53
N ASP A 46 -25.10 39.02 -14.64
CA ASP A 46 -24.35 39.39 -15.84
C ASP A 46 -23.15 38.46 -16.10
N TYR A 47 -22.76 37.69 -15.08
CA TYR A 47 -21.65 36.73 -15.13
C TYR A 47 -22.14 35.26 -15.07
N GLY A 48 -23.46 35.01 -15.17
CA GLY A 48 -24.02 33.66 -15.18
C GLY A 48 -24.10 32.97 -13.81
N ILE A 49 -24.03 33.73 -12.72
CA ILE A 49 -24.14 33.20 -11.35
C ILE A 49 -25.62 33.19 -10.94
N THR A 50 -26.19 32.01 -10.71
CA THR A 50 -27.59 31.83 -10.27
C THR A 50 -27.67 31.09 -8.95
N GLY A 51 -28.46 31.59 -7.99
CA GLY A 51 -28.92 30.80 -6.83
C GLY A 51 -28.53 31.28 -5.44
N GLN A 52 -27.54 32.16 -5.27
CA GLN A 52 -27.20 32.75 -3.96
C GLN A 52 -26.66 34.19 -4.14
N GLY A 53 -27.29 35.16 -3.46
CA GLY A 53 -26.90 36.57 -3.43
C GLY A 53 -27.47 37.42 -4.56
N GLU A 54 -28.58 38.13 -4.32
CA GLU A 54 -29.15 39.12 -5.27
C GLU A 54 -28.53 40.53 -5.13
N ARG A 55 -27.36 40.64 -4.48
CA ARG A 55 -26.78 41.94 -4.14
C ARG A 55 -25.94 42.48 -5.29
N VAL A 56 -26.28 43.67 -5.77
CA VAL A 56 -25.51 44.39 -6.79
C VAL A 56 -24.41 45.19 -6.09
N TRP A 57 -23.15 44.99 -6.49
CA TRP A 57 -22.04 45.76 -5.95
C TRP A 57 -21.79 46.99 -6.84
N LEU A 58 -21.81 48.18 -6.24
CA LEU A 58 -21.62 49.44 -6.95
C LEU A 58 -20.20 49.98 -6.74
N TYR A 59 -19.46 50.12 -7.83
CA TYR A 59 -18.22 50.88 -7.86
C TYR A 59 -18.50 52.36 -8.09
N GLU A 60 -17.92 53.23 -7.26
CA GLU A 60 -17.89 54.68 -7.47
C GLU A 60 -16.47 55.22 -7.35
N ASN A 61 -15.96 55.82 -8.42
CA ASN A 61 -14.65 56.44 -8.43
C ASN A 61 -14.72 57.93 -8.06
N LYS A 62 -14.63 58.22 -6.75
CA LYS A 62 -14.72 59.59 -6.21
C LYS A 62 -13.48 60.45 -6.53
N ARG A 63 -12.36 59.85 -6.92
CA ARG A 63 -11.10 60.53 -7.27
C ARG A 63 -10.41 59.78 -8.40
N PRO A 64 -10.71 60.10 -9.67
CA PRO A 64 -10.09 59.47 -10.82
C PRO A 64 -8.57 59.65 -10.73
N SER A 65 -7.85 58.54 -10.67
CA SER A 65 -6.39 58.52 -10.73
C SER A 65 -5.99 57.66 -11.92
N VAL A 66 -5.01 58.14 -12.69
CA VAL A 66 -4.41 57.36 -13.76
C VAL A 66 -3.56 56.28 -13.08
N LEU A 67 -3.94 55.02 -13.26
CA LEU A 67 -3.19 53.87 -12.77
C LEU A 67 -2.32 53.33 -13.91
N SER A 68 -1.11 52.90 -13.59
CA SER A 68 -0.35 52.05 -14.51
C SER A 68 -1.08 50.71 -14.72
N ILE A 69 -0.73 50.01 -15.81
CA ILE A 69 -1.32 48.70 -16.12
C ILE A 69 -1.15 47.72 -14.95
N GLU A 70 0.04 47.68 -14.33
CA GLU A 70 0.32 46.79 -13.21
C GLU A 70 -0.43 47.18 -11.93
N GLU A 71 -0.57 48.47 -11.64
CA GLU A 71 -1.39 48.94 -10.52
C GLU A 71 -2.88 48.65 -10.73
N ALA A 72 -3.36 48.77 -11.98
CA ALA A 72 -4.74 48.44 -12.35
C ALA A 72 -5.00 46.94 -12.21
N LYS A 73 -4.06 46.08 -12.60
CA LYS A 73 -4.15 44.62 -12.39
C LYS A 73 -4.20 44.27 -10.90
N ALA A 74 -3.27 44.79 -10.10
CA ALA A 74 -3.22 44.52 -8.66
C ALA A 74 -4.52 44.97 -7.95
N LYS A 75 -5.03 46.16 -8.29
CA LYS A 75 -6.31 46.65 -7.76
C LYS A 75 -7.52 45.87 -8.26
N ALA A 76 -7.50 45.39 -9.50
CA ALA A 76 -8.56 44.55 -10.04
C ALA A 76 -8.68 43.24 -9.24
N CYS A 77 -7.58 42.57 -8.92
CA CYS A 77 -7.60 41.34 -8.11
C CYS A 77 -8.23 41.54 -6.72
N ILE A 78 -7.93 42.68 -6.08
CA ILE A 78 -8.52 43.05 -4.78
C ILE A 78 -10.02 43.30 -4.93
N MET A 79 -10.40 44.07 -5.96
CA MET A 79 -11.79 44.45 -6.25
C MET A 79 -12.67 43.22 -6.56
N VAL A 80 -12.18 42.26 -7.35
CA VAL A 80 -12.87 40.99 -7.62
C VAL A 80 -13.16 40.24 -6.31
N SER A 81 -12.19 40.20 -5.39
CA SER A 81 -12.34 39.53 -4.10
C SER A 81 -13.40 40.19 -3.22
N GLN A 82 -13.47 41.53 -3.24
CA GLN A 82 -14.48 42.30 -2.52
C GLN A 82 -15.89 42.11 -3.10
N ILE A 83 -16.01 42.08 -4.43
CA ILE A 83 -17.28 41.84 -5.13
C ILE A 83 -17.82 40.45 -4.79
N VAL A 84 -16.98 39.42 -4.89
CA VAL A 84 -17.39 38.03 -4.59
C VAL A 84 -17.77 37.88 -3.12
N ALA A 85 -17.01 38.46 -2.19
CA ALA A 85 -17.36 38.43 -0.76
C ALA A 85 -18.72 39.13 -0.50
N TYR A 86 -18.97 40.25 -1.17
CA TYR A 86 -20.24 40.98 -1.05
C TYR A 86 -21.43 40.22 -1.62
N TRP A 87 -21.26 39.56 -2.78
CA TRP A 87 -22.29 38.71 -3.37
C TRP A 87 -22.65 37.52 -2.49
N LEU A 88 -21.66 36.95 -1.80
CA LEU A 88 -21.83 35.78 -0.93
C LEU A 88 -22.23 36.12 0.52
N ASP A 89 -22.49 37.40 0.83
CA ASP A 89 -22.78 37.90 2.18
C ASP A 89 -21.73 37.49 3.24
N VAL A 90 -20.47 37.40 2.81
CA VAL A 90 -19.35 37.10 3.70
C VAL A 90 -18.96 38.39 4.40
N SER A 91 -19.07 38.41 5.74
CA SER A 91 -18.69 39.58 6.55
C SER A 91 -17.24 40.00 6.23
N PRO A 92 -16.97 41.32 6.09
CA PRO A 92 -15.60 41.82 5.87
C PRO A 92 -14.63 41.50 7.02
N ASP A 93 -15.15 41.04 8.16
CA ASP A 93 -14.36 40.60 9.34
C ASP A 93 -13.89 39.13 9.25
N VAL A 94 -14.25 38.40 8.19
CA VAL A 94 -13.78 37.03 7.99
C VAL A 94 -12.32 37.06 7.52
N ASP A 95 -11.41 36.61 8.40
CA ASP A 95 -9.98 36.58 8.14
C ASP A 95 -9.68 35.69 6.91
N GLN A 96 -9.25 36.32 5.82
CA GLN A 96 -8.91 35.63 4.57
C GLN A 96 -7.83 34.54 4.77
N LYS A 97 -7.01 34.66 5.82
CA LYS A 97 -5.99 33.66 6.17
C LYS A 97 -6.61 32.44 6.86
N LEU A 98 -7.69 32.62 7.61
CA LEU A 98 -8.49 31.53 8.16
C LEU A 98 -9.24 30.78 7.05
N CYS A 99 -9.80 31.50 6.07
CA CYS A 99 -10.39 30.87 4.89
C CYS A 99 -9.34 30.08 4.07
N TRP A 100 -8.14 30.62 3.90
CA TRP A 100 -7.05 29.88 3.25
C TRP A 100 -6.65 28.64 4.04
N PHE A 101 -6.52 28.74 5.37
CA PHE A 101 -6.17 27.61 6.23
C PHE A 101 -7.24 26.51 6.21
N VAL A 102 -8.53 26.86 6.27
CA VAL A 102 -9.64 25.90 6.15
C VAL A 102 -9.66 25.24 4.77
N MET A 103 -9.37 26.01 3.70
CA MET A 103 -9.24 25.46 2.35
C MET A 103 -8.09 24.45 2.24
N VAL A 104 -6.92 24.76 2.81
CA VAL A 104 -5.80 23.80 2.87
C VAL A 104 -6.23 22.53 3.61
N LEU A 105 -6.98 22.64 4.72
CA LEU A 105 -7.48 21.46 5.43
C LEU A 105 -8.49 20.65 4.61
N ILE A 106 -9.38 21.30 3.85
CA ILE A 106 -10.31 20.63 2.94
C ILE A 106 -9.55 19.92 1.81
N ASP A 107 -8.59 20.60 1.20
CA ASP A 107 -7.81 20.08 0.07
C ASP A 107 -6.88 18.94 0.50
N THR A 108 -6.43 18.93 1.76
CA THR A 108 -5.47 17.94 2.29
C THR A 108 -6.13 16.77 3.01
N ILE A 109 -7.24 17.01 3.72
CA ILE A 109 -7.87 16.02 4.61
C ILE A 109 -9.25 15.58 4.08
N GLY A 110 -9.89 16.37 3.21
CA GLY A 110 -11.24 16.12 2.69
C GLY A 110 -12.30 17.02 3.35
N LEU A 111 -13.45 17.16 2.69
CA LEU A 111 -14.54 18.05 3.11
C LEU A 111 -15.12 17.68 4.49
N GLU A 112 -15.05 16.41 4.85
CA GLU A 112 -15.50 15.86 6.12
C GLU A 112 -14.69 16.40 7.32
N ALA A 113 -13.45 16.85 7.10
CA ALA A 113 -12.61 17.43 8.15
C ALA A 113 -13.26 18.70 8.77
N VAL A 114 -14.03 19.42 7.97
CA VAL A 114 -14.76 20.62 8.37
C VAL A 114 -15.96 20.29 9.24
N SER A 115 -16.33 19.02 9.40
CA SER A 115 -17.37 18.59 10.34
C SER A 115 -16.82 18.26 11.75
N MET A 116 -15.50 18.31 11.93
CA MET A 116 -14.86 17.92 13.19
C MET A 116 -14.65 19.12 14.12
N ASP A 117 -15.13 19.02 15.36
CA ASP A 117 -15.01 20.08 16.37
C ASP A 117 -13.56 20.51 16.63
N TYR A 118 -12.62 19.56 16.53
CA TYR A 118 -11.20 19.83 16.75
C TYR A 118 -10.58 20.70 15.63
N VAL A 119 -11.06 20.54 14.40
CA VAL A 119 -10.63 21.37 13.26
C VAL A 119 -11.07 22.81 13.49
N TRP A 120 -12.32 23.02 13.88
CA TRP A 120 -12.80 24.37 14.19
C TRP A 120 -12.13 24.98 15.41
N LYS A 121 -11.80 24.19 16.42
CA LYS A 121 -11.01 24.65 17.56
C LYS A 121 -9.61 25.12 17.14
N THR A 122 -9.00 24.42 16.19
CA THR A 122 -7.67 24.76 15.64
C THR A 122 -7.74 26.00 14.75
N VAL A 123 -8.75 26.08 13.89
CA VAL A 123 -9.04 27.24 13.03
C VAL A 123 -9.29 28.48 13.89
N CYS A 124 -10.17 28.43 14.89
CA CYS A 124 -10.45 29.57 15.79
C CYS A 124 -9.24 30.02 16.64
N GLN A 125 -8.19 29.20 16.74
CA GLN A 125 -6.96 29.51 17.48
C GLN A 125 -5.77 29.83 16.57
N PHE A 126 -5.94 29.72 15.25
CA PHE A 126 -4.89 29.95 14.28
C PHE A 126 -4.56 31.44 14.18
N MET A 127 -3.35 31.83 14.59
CA MET A 127 -2.80 33.16 14.31
C MET A 127 -1.66 33.05 13.27
N PRO A 128 -1.69 33.85 12.19
CA PRO A 128 -0.66 33.85 11.15
C PRO A 128 0.77 34.09 11.67
N ALA A 129 0.92 34.76 12.81
CA ALA A 129 2.20 35.01 13.47
C ALA A 129 2.88 33.73 14.01
N TYR A 130 2.15 32.62 14.15
CA TYR A 130 2.72 31.33 14.59
C TYR A 130 3.55 30.62 13.52
N VAL A 131 3.47 31.07 12.26
CA VAL A 131 4.15 30.42 11.12
C VAL A 131 5.20 31.33 10.49
N VAL A 132 5.04 32.66 10.53
CA VAL A 132 5.84 33.58 9.68
C VAL A 132 6.91 34.40 10.41
N PHE A 133 6.79 34.71 11.72
CA PHE A 133 7.83 35.49 12.43
C PHE A 133 7.97 35.11 13.92
N PRO A 134 8.96 34.28 14.30
CA PRO A 134 9.20 33.92 15.69
C PRO A 134 10.14 34.94 16.35
N SER A 135 9.66 36.11 16.72
CA SER A 135 10.42 36.96 17.66
C SER A 135 9.55 37.91 18.48
N GLY A 136 9.79 37.93 19.80
CA GLY A 136 9.20 38.89 20.74
C GLY A 136 8.09 38.33 21.65
N ARG A 137 7.30 39.24 22.25
CA ARG A 137 6.30 38.99 23.32
C ARG A 137 5.23 37.93 23.03
N ASN A 138 5.15 37.41 21.81
CA ASN A 138 4.20 36.36 21.40
C ASN A 138 4.75 34.93 21.57
N ALA A 139 6.03 34.75 21.93
CA ALA A 139 6.62 33.44 22.21
C ALA A 139 5.93 32.70 23.38
N ALA A 140 5.32 33.42 24.32
CA ALA A 140 4.62 32.86 25.47
C ALA A 140 3.21 32.30 25.16
N LYS A 141 2.68 32.54 23.95
CA LYS A 141 1.36 32.06 23.50
C LYS A 141 1.43 31.05 22.35
N ALA A 142 2.63 30.74 21.86
CA ALA A 142 2.82 29.65 20.92
C ALA A 142 2.30 28.35 21.56
N THR A 143 1.52 27.58 20.81
CA THR A 143 1.14 26.21 21.17
C THR A 143 2.40 25.50 21.64
N SER A 144 2.46 25.15 22.92
CA SER A 144 3.70 24.58 23.49
C SER A 144 4.05 23.32 22.72
N ARG A 145 5.34 23.00 22.62
CA ARG A 145 5.82 21.75 22.00
C ARG A 145 5.10 20.54 22.62
N GLU A 146 4.75 20.61 23.90
CA GLU A 146 3.87 19.66 24.60
C GLU A 146 2.44 19.58 24.04
N ALA A 147 1.79 20.69 23.71
CA ALA A 147 0.42 20.69 23.16
C ALA A 147 0.37 20.22 21.69
N ALA A 148 1.46 20.42 20.93
CA ALA A 148 1.60 19.90 19.57
C ALA A 148 2.07 18.43 19.53
N LYS A 149 2.55 17.85 20.63
CA LYS A 149 2.99 16.43 20.68
C LYS A 149 1.87 15.45 20.36
N SER A 150 0.64 15.72 20.80
CA SER A 150 -0.50 14.82 20.49
C SER A 150 -0.82 14.86 19.01
N LEU A 151 -0.93 16.05 18.41
CA LEU A 151 -1.14 16.20 16.97
C LEU A 151 0.03 15.64 16.15
N GLN A 152 1.28 15.80 16.61
CA GLN A 152 2.45 15.20 15.98
C GLN A 152 2.42 13.68 16.08
N ALA A 153 2.01 13.12 17.22
CA ALA A 153 1.86 11.68 17.41
C ALA A 153 0.70 11.11 16.57
N GLU A 154 -0.40 11.83 16.44
CA GLU A 154 -1.52 11.47 15.57
C GLU A 154 -1.17 11.60 14.10
N LEU A 155 -0.48 12.67 13.67
CA LEU A 155 0.03 12.81 12.31
C LEU A 155 1.06 11.74 11.97
N GLN A 156 1.95 11.37 12.90
CA GLN A 156 2.91 10.25 12.73
C GLN A 156 2.23 8.88 12.60
N GLN A 157 0.99 8.74 13.08
CA GLN A 157 0.17 7.54 12.93
C GLN A 157 -0.84 7.68 11.78
N HIS A 158 -1.01 8.88 11.23
CA HIS A 158 -1.95 9.18 10.16
C HIS A 158 -1.38 8.68 8.81
N PRO A 159 -2.22 8.11 7.91
CA PRO A 159 -1.77 7.60 6.62
C PRO A 159 -0.98 8.60 5.76
N ILE A 160 -1.24 9.90 5.90
CA ILE A 160 -0.52 10.99 5.22
C ILE A 160 0.95 11.13 5.64
N SER A 161 1.38 10.49 6.74
CA SER A 161 2.80 10.44 7.12
C SER A 161 3.53 9.23 6.57
N ASN A 162 2.83 8.37 5.82
CA ASN A 162 3.41 7.19 5.20
C ASN A 162 3.99 7.57 3.82
N PRO A 163 5.32 7.70 3.68
CA PRO A 163 5.94 8.16 2.44
C PRO A 163 5.74 7.21 1.25
N VAL A 164 5.19 6.02 1.49
CA VAL A 164 4.90 5.01 0.45
C VAL A 164 3.54 5.24 -0.21
N THR A 165 2.67 6.09 0.34
CA THR A 165 1.46 6.55 -0.37
C THR A 165 1.77 7.85 -1.10
N LYS A 166 1.04 8.13 -2.18
CA LYS A 166 1.21 9.36 -2.96
C LYS A 166 1.07 10.60 -2.09
N GLU A 167 0.09 10.58 -1.21
CA GLU A 167 -0.22 11.67 -0.27
C GLU A 167 0.92 11.87 0.73
N GLY A 168 1.52 10.80 1.24
CA GLY A 168 2.63 10.90 2.18
C GLY A 168 3.97 11.23 1.55
N TYR A 169 4.22 10.79 0.32
CA TYR A 169 5.36 11.24 -0.49
C TYR A 169 5.28 12.75 -0.71
N LEU A 170 4.15 13.24 -1.22
CA LEU A 170 3.91 14.67 -1.42
C LEU A 170 4.05 15.44 -0.10
N TYR A 171 3.46 14.95 0.99
CA TYR A 171 3.59 15.55 2.31
C TYR A 171 5.06 15.68 2.77
N SER A 172 5.88 14.66 2.51
CA SER A 172 7.30 14.66 2.83
C SER A 172 8.10 15.67 2.00
N GLN A 173 7.79 15.80 0.70
CA GLN A 173 8.42 16.76 -0.19
C GLN A 173 8.06 18.20 0.20
N TYR A 174 6.80 18.45 0.54
CA TYR A 174 6.36 19.75 1.04
C TYR A 174 6.97 20.07 2.41
N LEU A 175 7.13 19.09 3.30
CA LEU A 175 7.85 19.29 4.56
C LEU A 175 9.32 19.65 4.35
N ALA A 176 10.02 18.98 3.42
CA ALA A 176 11.40 19.30 3.06
C ALA A 176 11.52 20.71 2.47
N LEU A 177 10.58 21.11 1.61
CA LEU A 177 10.46 22.47 1.09
C LEU A 177 10.29 23.50 2.22
N PHE A 178 9.40 23.25 3.18
CA PHE A 178 9.18 24.15 4.32
C PHE A 178 10.38 24.25 5.27
N ARG A 179 11.25 23.23 5.29
CA ARG A 179 12.50 23.25 6.07
C ARG A 179 13.66 23.89 5.30
N GLY A 180 13.47 24.25 4.03
CA GLY A 180 14.53 24.74 3.16
C GLY A 180 15.53 23.64 2.74
N GLU A 181 15.14 22.37 2.89
CA GLU A 181 15.92 21.19 2.48
C GLU A 181 15.75 20.89 0.98
N LEU A 182 14.72 21.45 0.36
CA LEU A 182 14.37 21.28 -1.06
C LEU A 182 14.01 22.63 -1.69
N ALA A 183 14.33 22.87 -2.97
CA ALA A 183 13.89 24.07 -3.68
C ALA A 183 12.49 23.86 -4.30
N PRO A 184 11.70 24.94 -4.52
CA PRO A 184 10.36 24.83 -5.11
C PRO A 184 10.31 24.14 -6.47
N GLU A 185 11.36 24.32 -7.28
CA GLU A 185 11.53 23.70 -8.60
C GLU A 185 11.90 22.20 -8.56
N ASP A 186 12.34 21.70 -7.41
CA ASP A 186 12.65 20.28 -7.20
C ASP A 186 11.42 19.47 -6.71
N VAL A 187 10.29 20.15 -6.43
CA VAL A 187 9.04 19.49 -6.07
C VAL A 187 8.33 19.06 -7.34
N ASP A 188 8.46 17.79 -7.70
CA ASP A 188 7.69 17.19 -8.80
C ASP A 188 6.49 16.39 -8.26
N PRO A 189 5.25 16.91 -8.36
CA PRO A 189 4.04 16.21 -7.92
C PRO A 189 3.65 15.03 -8.84
N HIS A 190 4.30 14.90 -9.99
CA HIS A 190 4.10 13.84 -10.98
C HIS A 190 5.23 12.78 -10.96
N SER A 191 6.34 13.02 -10.24
CA SER A 191 7.42 12.02 -10.05
C SER A 191 7.09 10.90 -9.07
N PHE A 192 5.83 10.80 -8.60
CA PHE A 192 5.33 9.64 -7.89
C PHE A 192 5.20 8.44 -8.85
N THR A 193 6.33 7.95 -9.34
CA THR A 193 6.45 6.72 -10.15
C THR A 193 7.81 6.02 -9.97
N HIS A 194 8.69 6.46 -9.05
CA HIS A 194 10.03 5.86 -8.95
C HIS A 194 10.46 5.32 -7.58
N THR A 195 9.87 5.74 -6.45
CA THR A 195 10.33 5.25 -5.13
C THR A 195 9.93 3.80 -4.84
N SER A 196 8.74 3.35 -5.26
CA SER A 196 8.29 1.98 -4.97
C SER A 196 9.02 0.93 -5.80
N TRP A 197 9.26 1.20 -7.09
CA TRP A 197 10.06 0.31 -7.93
C TRP A 197 11.52 0.27 -7.46
N GLU A 198 12.14 1.41 -7.16
CA GLU A 198 13.51 1.45 -6.63
C GLU A 198 13.63 0.71 -5.30
N SER A 199 12.66 0.86 -4.38
CA SER A 199 12.61 0.09 -3.14
C SER A 199 12.43 -1.41 -3.40
N PHE A 200 11.60 -1.81 -4.37
CA PHE A 200 11.42 -3.21 -4.75
C PHE A 200 12.70 -3.79 -5.36
N ALA A 201 13.33 -3.06 -6.28
CA ALA A 201 14.62 -3.41 -6.87
C ALA A 201 15.72 -3.53 -5.79
N ARG A 202 15.77 -2.60 -4.85
CA ARG A 202 16.67 -2.62 -3.69
C ARG A 202 16.43 -3.86 -2.82
N MET A 203 15.18 -4.20 -2.54
CA MET A 203 14.81 -5.41 -1.80
C MET A 203 15.37 -6.67 -2.48
N TRP A 204 15.22 -6.78 -3.80
CA TRP A 204 15.75 -7.89 -4.57
C TRP A 204 17.28 -7.96 -4.54
N ARG A 205 17.98 -6.85 -4.78
CA ARG A 205 19.46 -6.82 -4.73
C ARG A 205 20.02 -7.21 -3.37
N LEU A 206 19.44 -6.68 -2.28
CA LEU A 206 19.85 -7.06 -0.92
C LEU A 206 19.54 -8.53 -0.61
N SER A 207 18.48 -9.08 -1.19
CA SER A 207 18.12 -10.50 -1.04
C SER A 207 19.07 -11.42 -1.81
N LEU A 208 19.49 -11.04 -3.01
CA LEU A 208 20.50 -11.77 -3.79
C LEU A 208 21.82 -11.83 -3.04
N GLN A 209 22.30 -10.68 -2.54
CA GLN A 209 23.51 -10.62 -1.71
C GLN A 209 23.38 -11.50 -0.46
N TYR A 210 22.20 -11.57 0.16
CA TYR A 210 21.96 -12.42 1.33
C TYR A 210 22.07 -13.90 0.99
N ILE A 211 21.60 -14.30 -0.20
CA ILE A 211 21.65 -15.70 -0.63
C ILE A 211 23.07 -16.11 -0.99
N GLU A 212 23.84 -15.22 -1.60
CA GLU A 212 25.24 -15.47 -1.95
C GLU A 212 26.12 -15.55 -0.71
N ASP A 213 26.02 -14.55 0.17
CA ASP A 213 26.79 -14.49 1.42
C ASP A 213 26.00 -13.74 2.50
N PRO A 214 25.31 -14.47 3.41
CA PRO A 214 24.56 -13.88 4.51
C PRO A 214 25.41 -12.99 5.44
N GLU A 215 26.70 -13.30 5.61
CA GLU A 215 27.61 -12.62 6.53
C GLU A 215 28.19 -11.34 5.90
N ALA A 216 28.46 -11.36 4.59
CA ALA A 216 28.93 -10.17 3.87
C ALA A 216 27.82 -9.17 3.51
N ASN A 217 26.54 -9.52 3.78
CA ASN A 217 25.43 -8.64 3.46
C ASN A 217 25.50 -7.32 4.26
N PRO A 218 25.32 -6.14 3.64
CA PRO A 218 25.45 -4.84 4.31
C PRO A 218 24.54 -4.72 5.54
N SER A 219 25.05 -4.09 6.60
CA SER A 219 24.22 -3.77 7.78
C SER A 219 23.29 -2.59 7.49
N ASN A 220 22.09 -2.89 7.00
CA ASN A 220 20.98 -1.95 6.82
C ASN A 220 19.68 -2.52 7.39
N GLY A 221 18.62 -1.70 7.41
CA GLY A 221 17.32 -2.08 7.97
C GLY A 221 16.79 -3.40 7.41
N PHE A 222 16.73 -3.56 6.08
CA PHE A 222 16.18 -4.76 5.46
C PHE A 222 17.10 -5.98 5.61
N SER A 223 18.41 -5.82 5.47
CA SER A 223 19.37 -6.91 5.67
C SER A 223 19.36 -7.45 7.11
N ASN A 224 19.13 -6.58 8.10
CA ASN A 224 18.92 -7.00 9.49
C ASN A 224 17.65 -7.85 9.62
N LEU A 225 16.55 -7.46 8.95
CA LEU A 225 15.32 -8.27 8.92
C LEU A 225 15.54 -9.65 8.28
N LEU A 226 16.37 -9.74 7.23
CA LEU A 226 16.73 -11.02 6.61
C LEU A 226 17.51 -11.92 7.57
N ARG A 227 18.49 -11.36 8.31
CA ARG A 227 19.24 -12.13 9.33
C ARG A 227 18.36 -12.56 10.51
N GLU A 228 17.38 -11.74 10.89
CA GLU A 228 16.43 -12.08 11.96
C GLU A 228 15.44 -13.18 11.55
N ASP A 229 14.87 -13.10 10.33
CA ASP A 229 13.76 -13.96 9.91
C ASP A 229 13.61 -14.03 8.38
N ALA A 230 14.56 -14.69 7.72
CA ALA A 230 14.57 -14.86 6.27
C ALA A 230 13.28 -15.50 5.73
N ASP A 231 12.68 -16.48 6.43
CA ASP A 231 11.40 -17.07 6.00
C ASP A 231 10.26 -16.05 5.91
N PHE A 232 10.31 -15.01 6.74
CA PHE A 232 9.29 -13.98 6.75
C PHE A 232 9.53 -12.83 5.76
N TYR A 233 10.79 -12.50 5.46
CA TYR A 233 11.15 -11.32 4.66
C TYR A 233 11.77 -11.61 3.29
N LEU A 234 12.35 -12.79 3.06
CA LEU A 234 13.05 -13.10 1.80
C LEU A 234 12.05 -13.22 0.62
N PRO A 235 12.17 -12.39 -0.43
CA PRO A 235 11.29 -12.40 -1.60
C PRO A 235 11.56 -13.58 -2.54
N ILE A 236 12.72 -14.23 -2.42
CA ILE A 236 13.07 -15.42 -3.19
C ILE A 236 12.63 -16.64 -2.40
N ARG A 237 11.41 -17.10 -2.69
CA ARG A 237 10.70 -18.13 -1.90
C ARG A 237 11.52 -19.39 -1.67
N GLU A 238 12.13 -19.92 -2.72
CA GLU A 238 12.84 -21.19 -2.68
C GLU A 238 14.20 -21.10 -1.96
N ALA A 239 14.72 -19.90 -1.76
CA ALA A 239 15.90 -19.66 -0.94
C ALA A 239 15.58 -19.47 0.55
N ALA A 240 14.29 -19.43 0.93
CA ALA A 240 13.91 -19.30 2.33
C ALA A 240 14.35 -20.55 3.12
N PRO A 241 14.93 -20.39 4.33
CA PRO A 241 15.50 -21.50 5.09
C PRO A 241 14.54 -22.69 5.28
N THR A 242 13.26 -22.43 5.57
CA THR A 242 12.26 -23.50 5.72
C THR A 242 12.04 -24.26 4.42
N CYS A 243 11.98 -23.57 3.28
CA CYS A 243 11.82 -24.18 1.95
C CYS A 243 13.05 -25.00 1.55
N VAL A 244 14.26 -24.49 1.79
CA VAL A 244 15.52 -25.20 1.52
C VAL A 244 15.53 -26.53 2.27
N ARG A 245 15.27 -26.50 3.58
CA ARG A 245 15.28 -27.71 4.39
C ARG A 245 14.17 -28.69 4.02
N ALA A 246 12.98 -28.19 3.73
CA ALA A 246 11.84 -29.03 3.38
C ALA A 246 11.99 -29.76 2.03
N ARG A 247 12.87 -29.29 1.15
CA ARG A 247 13.24 -29.93 -0.12
C ARG A 247 14.47 -30.84 -0.02
N GLY A 248 15.19 -30.79 1.11
CA GLY A 248 16.33 -31.68 1.37
C GLY A 248 15.92 -33.16 1.40
N SER A 249 16.90 -34.06 1.44
CA SER A 249 16.68 -35.53 1.43
C SER A 249 15.70 -36.01 2.50
N ASP A 250 15.70 -35.35 3.66
CA ASP A 250 14.90 -35.71 4.83
C ASP A 250 13.61 -34.87 4.95
N GLY A 251 13.33 -34.07 3.92
CA GLY A 251 12.20 -33.17 3.86
C GLY A 251 10.96 -33.79 3.21
N PRO A 252 9.76 -33.28 3.50
CA PRO A 252 8.52 -33.78 2.93
C PRO A 252 8.43 -33.55 1.42
N TYR A 253 9.10 -32.51 0.88
CA TYR A 253 9.06 -32.16 -0.54
C TYR A 253 10.11 -32.89 -1.39
N HIS A 254 10.90 -33.78 -0.80
CA HIS A 254 11.79 -34.63 -1.58
C HIS A 254 10.97 -35.51 -2.55
N PRO A 255 11.40 -35.72 -3.82
CA PRO A 255 10.61 -36.44 -4.82
C PRO A 255 10.20 -37.86 -4.41
N ALA A 256 11.05 -38.57 -3.66
CA ALA A 256 10.73 -39.92 -3.15
C ALA A 256 9.70 -39.92 -2.01
N THR A 257 9.49 -38.76 -1.37
CA THR A 257 8.68 -38.62 -0.16
C THR A 257 7.32 -38.01 -0.50
N ILE A 258 7.30 -36.88 -1.23
CA ILE A 258 6.10 -36.03 -1.38
C ILE A 258 4.91 -36.71 -2.06
N VAL A 259 5.17 -37.66 -2.95
CA VAL A 259 4.14 -38.42 -3.67
C VAL A 259 3.42 -39.44 -2.79
N THR A 260 4.00 -39.77 -1.63
CA THR A 260 3.44 -40.73 -0.67
C THR A 260 2.45 -40.05 0.28
N LEU A 261 1.58 -40.86 0.90
CA LEU A 261 0.68 -40.39 1.95
C LEU A 261 1.45 -39.77 3.15
N PRO A 262 2.52 -40.41 3.69
CA PRO A 262 3.41 -39.79 4.68
C PRO A 262 3.98 -38.44 4.29
N GLY A 263 4.50 -38.31 3.07
CA GLY A 263 5.12 -37.07 2.62
C GLY A 263 4.12 -35.92 2.52
N ASN A 264 2.93 -36.19 1.98
CA ASN A 264 1.89 -35.16 1.89
C ASN A 264 1.33 -34.78 3.26
N PHE A 265 1.11 -35.75 4.15
CA PHE A 265 0.75 -35.47 5.54
C PHE A 265 1.78 -34.56 6.22
N SER A 266 3.05 -34.88 6.05
CA SER A 266 4.17 -34.12 6.59
C SER A 266 4.25 -32.70 6.01
N ALA A 267 3.92 -32.53 4.73
CA ALA A 267 3.81 -31.21 4.10
C ALA A 267 2.65 -30.38 4.68
N ILE A 268 1.51 -31.01 4.99
CA ILE A 268 0.41 -30.35 5.70
C ILE A 268 0.81 -30.03 7.15
N VAL A 269 1.51 -30.93 7.85
CA VAL A 269 2.05 -30.67 9.19
C VAL A 269 2.93 -29.42 9.17
N LEU A 270 3.84 -29.34 8.18
CA LEU A 270 4.67 -28.16 7.96
C LEU A 270 3.83 -26.90 7.76
N ARG A 271 3.07 -26.79 6.66
CA ARG A 271 2.38 -25.53 6.31
C ARG A 271 1.22 -25.18 7.22
N GLY A 272 0.56 -26.20 7.75
CA GLY A 272 -0.63 -26.10 8.58
C GLY A 272 -0.33 -25.90 10.05
N PHE A 273 0.80 -26.39 10.59
CA PHE A 273 0.98 -26.44 12.05
C PHE A 273 2.38 -26.03 12.54
N THR A 274 3.46 -26.39 11.84
CA THR A 274 4.83 -26.21 12.35
C THR A 274 5.65 -25.17 11.58
N TYR A 275 5.07 -24.50 10.58
CA TYR A 275 5.76 -23.48 9.79
C TYR A 275 6.33 -22.37 10.68
N ARG A 276 7.66 -22.17 10.61
CA ARG A 276 8.41 -21.21 11.43
C ARG A 276 8.26 -21.41 12.95
N SER A 277 8.03 -22.64 13.40
CA SER A 277 8.15 -23.02 14.81
C SER A 277 9.54 -23.59 15.11
N GLU A 278 9.92 -23.66 16.38
CA GLU A 278 11.21 -24.26 16.77
C GLU A 278 11.20 -25.78 16.60
N PHE A 279 10.04 -26.42 16.81
CA PHE A 279 9.85 -27.86 16.57
C PHE A 279 10.25 -28.25 15.16
N PHE A 280 9.97 -27.39 14.17
CA PHE A 280 10.44 -27.60 12.82
C PHE A 280 11.96 -27.79 12.84
N TRP A 281 12.73 -26.80 13.29
CA TRP A 281 14.19 -26.75 13.21
C TRP A 281 14.92 -27.91 13.88
N ASP A 282 14.42 -28.37 15.03
CA ASP A 282 15.15 -29.32 15.86
C ASP A 282 14.77 -30.79 15.62
N ARG A 283 13.78 -31.07 14.76
CA ARG A 283 13.19 -32.42 14.63
C ARG A 283 13.06 -32.89 13.19
N ARG A 284 12.84 -34.20 13.02
CA ARG A 284 12.54 -34.79 11.71
C ARG A 284 11.30 -34.15 11.09
N MET A 285 11.26 -34.10 9.77
CA MET A 285 10.19 -33.41 9.04
C MET A 285 9.18 -34.36 8.40
N VAL A 286 9.49 -35.66 8.37
CA VAL A 286 8.65 -36.69 7.76
C VAL A 286 8.09 -37.61 8.83
N PHE A 287 6.77 -37.71 8.87
CA PHE A 287 5.97 -38.53 9.77
C PHE A 287 5.16 -39.54 8.97
N HIS A 288 5.26 -40.82 9.32
CA HIS A 288 4.65 -41.93 8.58
C HIS A 288 3.16 -42.12 8.85
N SER A 289 2.67 -41.56 9.96
CA SER A 289 1.25 -41.52 10.30
C SER A 289 0.98 -40.42 11.34
N TRP A 290 -0.29 -40.25 11.70
CA TRP A 290 -0.67 -39.45 12.86
C TRP A 290 0.00 -39.97 14.15
N GLU A 291 -0.01 -41.29 14.37
CA GLU A 291 0.58 -41.93 15.55
C GLU A 291 2.09 -41.71 15.63
N ASP A 292 2.79 -41.69 14.48
CA ASP A 292 4.22 -41.39 14.42
C ASP A 292 4.52 -39.94 14.88
N LEU A 293 3.69 -38.97 14.44
CA LEU A 293 3.78 -37.58 14.92
C LEU A 293 3.43 -37.47 16.41
N GLU A 294 2.37 -38.14 16.85
CA GLU A 294 1.92 -38.13 18.25
C GLU A 294 3.00 -38.71 19.18
N GLN A 295 3.67 -39.79 18.78
CA GLN A 295 4.79 -40.37 19.51
C GLN A 295 5.99 -39.42 19.57
N GLU A 296 6.31 -38.71 18.49
CA GLU A 296 7.36 -37.69 18.49
C GLU A 296 7.06 -36.58 19.51
N VAL A 297 5.84 -36.03 19.46
CA VAL A 297 5.39 -34.98 20.38
C VAL A 297 5.42 -35.47 21.82
N ALA A 298 4.89 -36.67 22.10
CA ALA A 298 4.89 -37.26 23.42
C ALA A 298 6.31 -37.53 23.96
N SER A 299 7.21 -38.01 23.10
CA SER A 299 8.63 -38.23 23.44
C SER A 299 9.32 -36.93 23.85
N ILE A 300 9.06 -35.84 23.12
CA ILE A 300 9.59 -34.52 23.47
C ILE A 300 9.01 -34.03 24.79
N MET A 301 7.69 -34.11 24.96
CA MET A 301 7.03 -33.67 26.20
C MET A 301 7.48 -34.48 27.43
N GLY A 302 7.81 -35.76 27.25
CA GLY A 302 8.34 -36.62 28.31
C GLY A 302 9.78 -36.25 28.71
N LYS A 303 10.62 -35.85 27.76
CA LYS A 303 12.03 -35.46 28.01
C LYS A 303 12.17 -33.99 28.42
N HIS A 304 11.31 -33.13 27.88
CA HIS A 304 11.37 -31.67 27.97
C HIS A 304 9.98 -31.09 28.23
N PRO A 305 9.39 -31.35 29.42
CA PRO A 305 8.06 -30.86 29.75
C PRO A 305 7.95 -29.33 29.67
N GLU A 306 9.05 -28.60 29.88
CA GLU A 306 9.12 -27.14 29.75
C GLU A 306 8.79 -26.63 28.34
N LEU A 307 9.06 -27.41 27.30
CA LEU A 307 8.76 -27.03 25.91
C LEU A 307 7.25 -27.01 25.61
N SER A 308 6.45 -27.76 26.38
CA SER A 308 4.99 -27.70 26.28
C SER A 308 4.42 -26.36 26.76
N LEU A 309 5.13 -25.68 27.66
CA LEU A 309 4.75 -24.36 28.19
C LEU A 309 5.33 -23.22 27.33
N LYS A 310 6.35 -23.51 26.51
CA LYS A 310 6.97 -22.54 25.62
C LYS A 310 6.04 -22.23 24.44
N SER A 311 5.37 -21.08 24.52
CA SER A 311 4.54 -20.56 23.43
C SER A 311 5.33 -20.53 22.12
N GLY A 312 4.79 -21.14 21.07
CA GLY A 312 5.42 -21.15 19.75
C GLY A 312 6.33 -22.33 19.44
N TYR A 313 6.65 -23.20 20.41
CA TYR A 313 7.57 -24.33 20.17
C TYR A 313 7.04 -25.28 19.09
N PHE A 314 5.87 -25.91 19.32
CA PHE A 314 5.25 -26.80 18.33
C PHE A 314 4.61 -26.02 17.19
N THR A 315 3.84 -24.98 17.52
CA THR A 315 3.09 -24.20 16.54
C THR A 315 3.30 -22.70 16.72
N ASN A 316 3.79 -22.06 15.65
CA ASN A 316 3.82 -20.62 15.56
C ASN A 316 2.45 -20.11 15.05
N PHE A 317 1.61 -19.65 15.99
CA PHE A 317 0.28 -19.12 15.67
C PHE A 317 0.31 -17.89 14.75
N ARG A 318 1.44 -17.17 14.68
CA ARG A 318 1.67 -15.97 13.85
C ARG A 318 2.45 -16.27 12.57
N SER A 319 2.61 -17.53 12.21
CA SER A 319 3.31 -18.00 11.00
C SER A 319 2.96 -17.22 9.73
N TYR A 320 1.70 -16.78 9.60
CA TYR A 320 1.17 -16.01 8.47
C TYR A 320 0.68 -14.59 8.85
N GLY A 321 1.14 -14.04 9.97
CA GLY A 321 0.78 -12.69 10.44
C GLY A 321 -0.26 -12.70 11.55
N VAL A 322 -1.55 -12.86 11.21
CA VAL A 322 -2.64 -12.85 12.21
C VAL A 322 -2.63 -14.16 13.02
N PRO A 323 -2.62 -14.09 14.36
CA PRO A 323 -2.65 -15.28 15.21
C PRO A 323 -3.90 -16.16 14.99
N VAL A 324 -3.71 -17.47 14.77
CA VAL A 324 -4.80 -18.45 14.69
C VAL A 324 -4.67 -19.47 15.83
N MET A 325 -5.23 -19.18 16.99
CA MET A 325 -5.02 -19.98 18.22
C MET A 325 -5.57 -21.41 18.15
N GLN A 326 -6.48 -21.69 17.23
CA GLN A 326 -7.06 -23.03 17.02
C GLN A 326 -6.11 -23.98 16.27
N ARG A 327 -5.00 -23.46 15.74
CA ARG A 327 -4.01 -24.22 15.02
C ARG A 327 -3.05 -24.88 16.02
N THR A 328 -3.44 -26.00 16.59
CA THR A 328 -2.62 -26.77 17.52
C THR A 328 -2.21 -28.10 16.89
N ILE A 329 -1.06 -28.65 17.28
CA ILE A 329 -0.47 -29.83 16.62
C ILE A 329 -1.37 -31.07 16.72
N ASP A 330 -2.19 -31.20 17.76
CA ASP A 330 -3.18 -32.28 17.92
C ASP A 330 -4.22 -32.30 16.79
N LYS A 331 -4.47 -31.15 16.17
CA LYS A 331 -5.40 -31.02 15.05
C LYS A 331 -4.85 -31.56 13.74
N ALA A 332 -3.57 -31.90 13.67
CA ALA A 332 -3.02 -32.58 12.51
C ALA A 332 -3.66 -33.96 12.28
N LYS A 333 -4.20 -34.61 13.32
CA LYS A 333 -4.95 -35.88 13.20
C LYS A 333 -6.05 -35.83 12.14
N GLN A 334 -6.81 -34.74 12.10
CA GLN A 334 -7.87 -34.56 11.11
C GLN A 334 -7.30 -34.50 9.69
N SER A 335 -6.14 -33.89 9.48
CA SER A 335 -5.50 -33.82 8.17
C SER A 335 -5.07 -35.19 7.66
N TRP A 336 -4.61 -36.08 8.56
CA TRP A 336 -4.30 -37.46 8.21
C TRP A 336 -5.56 -38.20 7.71
N SER A 337 -6.65 -38.16 8.49
CA SER A 337 -7.93 -38.78 8.13
C SER A 337 -8.45 -38.25 6.80
N SER A 338 -8.41 -36.94 6.58
CA SER A 338 -8.90 -36.31 5.35
C SER A 338 -8.08 -36.68 4.11
N LEU A 339 -6.77 -36.90 4.24
CA LEU A 339 -5.94 -37.42 3.13
C LEU A 339 -6.32 -38.84 2.75
N GLN A 340 -6.62 -39.69 3.74
CA GLN A 340 -7.08 -41.05 3.50
C GLN A 340 -8.46 -41.08 2.84
N GLU A 341 -9.42 -40.33 3.37
CA GLU A 341 -10.79 -40.26 2.87
C GLU A 341 -10.87 -39.72 1.44
N ARG A 342 -10.06 -38.72 1.09
CA ARG A 342 -10.00 -38.15 -0.27
C ARG A 342 -9.15 -38.95 -1.25
N GLY A 343 -8.47 -40.00 -0.79
CA GLY A 343 -7.69 -40.88 -1.63
C GLY A 343 -6.48 -40.19 -2.26
N TRP A 344 -5.65 -39.50 -1.46
CA TRP A 344 -4.44 -38.81 -1.96
C TRP A 344 -3.58 -39.71 -2.86
N THR A 345 -3.38 -40.98 -2.50
CA THR A 345 -2.60 -41.94 -3.30
C THR A 345 -3.12 -42.10 -4.73
N ASN A 346 -4.44 -42.02 -4.93
CA ASN A 346 -5.04 -42.08 -6.27
C ASN A 346 -4.86 -40.75 -7.00
N TYR A 347 -4.96 -39.63 -6.29
CA TYR A 347 -4.70 -38.31 -6.85
C TYR A 347 -3.24 -38.16 -7.31
N SER A 348 -2.28 -38.56 -6.46
CA SER A 348 -0.85 -38.51 -6.77
C SER A 348 -0.41 -39.56 -7.79
N ALA A 349 -1.20 -40.60 -8.08
CA ALA A 349 -0.91 -41.54 -9.16
C ALA A 349 -1.00 -40.91 -10.56
N ASN A 350 -1.76 -39.81 -10.71
CA ASN A 350 -1.90 -39.07 -11.98
C ASN A 350 -0.82 -38.00 -12.20
N TYR A 351 0.21 -38.00 -11.36
CA TYR A 351 1.34 -37.08 -11.36
C TYR A 351 2.12 -37.04 -12.70
N PRO A 352 2.58 -35.87 -13.22
CA PRO A 352 2.33 -34.46 -12.84
C PRO A 352 1.15 -33.81 -13.59
N LYS A 353 0.13 -34.56 -14.02
CA LYS A 353 -0.87 -34.06 -14.99
C LYS A 353 -1.88 -33.06 -14.39
N GLU A 354 -1.95 -32.96 -13.07
CA GLU A 354 -2.90 -32.08 -12.40
C GLU A 354 -2.51 -30.60 -12.51
N SER A 355 -3.48 -29.75 -12.83
CA SER A 355 -3.25 -28.30 -12.91
C SER A 355 -3.08 -27.68 -11.52
N PHE A 356 -2.45 -26.50 -11.47
CA PHE A 356 -2.26 -25.78 -10.21
C PHE A 356 -3.59 -25.51 -9.48
N LEU A 357 -4.61 -25.01 -10.20
CA LEU A 357 -5.93 -24.76 -9.60
C LEU A 357 -6.64 -26.05 -9.17
N SER A 358 -6.46 -27.17 -9.89
CA SER A 358 -7.01 -28.48 -9.47
C SER A 358 -6.46 -28.87 -8.10
N THR A 359 -5.14 -28.80 -7.94
CA THR A 359 -4.47 -29.11 -6.68
C THR A 359 -4.84 -28.12 -5.58
N LEU A 360 -4.94 -26.82 -5.88
CA LEU A 360 -5.41 -25.83 -4.91
C LEU A 360 -6.83 -26.16 -4.41
N ARG A 361 -7.73 -26.54 -5.33
CA ARG A 361 -9.12 -26.92 -5.01
C ARG A 361 -9.20 -28.24 -4.24
N TYR A 362 -8.23 -29.14 -4.39
CA TYR A 362 -8.13 -30.34 -3.56
C TYR A 362 -7.96 -29.98 -2.08
N PHE A 363 -7.05 -29.05 -1.77
CA PHE A 363 -6.81 -28.59 -0.39
C PHE A 363 -7.79 -27.50 0.07
N ARG A 364 -8.44 -26.80 -0.88
CA ARG A 364 -9.39 -25.72 -0.63
C ARG A 364 -10.68 -25.90 -1.43
N PRO A 365 -11.50 -26.90 -1.11
CA PRO A 365 -12.78 -27.09 -1.78
C PRO A 365 -13.75 -25.95 -1.42
N LYS A 366 -14.78 -25.74 -2.25
CA LYS A 366 -15.76 -24.65 -2.06
C LYS A 366 -16.64 -24.90 -0.82
N ARG A 367 -17.24 -23.81 -0.31
CA ARG A 367 -17.97 -23.58 0.98
C ARG A 367 -18.78 -24.72 1.66
N HIS A 368 -19.12 -25.82 1.00
CA HIS A 368 -19.81 -26.95 1.64
C HIS A 368 -18.86 -28.08 2.08
N GLU A 369 -17.59 -28.00 1.71
CA GLU A 369 -16.54 -28.99 2.03
C GLU A 369 -15.34 -28.36 2.76
N SER A 370 -15.47 -27.10 3.22
CA SER A 370 -14.37 -26.34 3.85
C SER A 370 -13.87 -26.91 5.18
N GLU A 371 -14.47 -27.99 5.67
CA GLU A 371 -14.08 -28.71 6.89
C GLU A 371 -13.06 -29.83 6.67
N ILE A 372 -12.62 -30.07 5.43
CA ILE A 372 -11.68 -31.16 5.13
C ILE A 372 -10.27 -30.83 5.64
N PHE A 373 -9.77 -29.61 5.39
CA PHE A 373 -8.49 -29.15 5.94
C PHE A 373 -8.67 -27.83 6.70
N PRO A 374 -9.41 -27.83 7.83
CA PRO A 374 -9.93 -26.60 8.42
C PRO A 374 -8.84 -25.70 9.00
N TYR A 375 -7.71 -26.27 9.40
CA TYR A 375 -6.60 -25.55 10.07
C TYR A 375 -5.50 -25.06 9.11
N LEU A 376 -5.50 -25.54 7.87
CA LEU A 376 -4.57 -25.11 6.84
C LEU A 376 -4.87 -23.66 6.41
N GLY A 377 -6.17 -23.34 6.30
CA GLY A 377 -6.67 -22.02 5.96
C GLY A 377 -6.34 -21.59 4.52
N PRO A 378 -6.85 -20.42 4.07
CA PRO A 378 -6.70 -19.98 2.69
C PRO A 378 -5.25 -19.85 2.22
N LEU A 379 -4.42 -19.20 3.03
CA LEU A 379 -3.02 -18.95 2.68
C LEU A 379 -2.15 -20.19 2.85
N GLY A 380 -2.40 -21.02 3.85
CA GLY A 380 -1.66 -22.27 4.02
C GLY A 380 -1.92 -23.24 2.86
N GLY A 381 -3.16 -23.32 2.36
CA GLY A 381 -3.50 -24.15 1.21
C GLY A 381 -2.86 -23.66 -0.08
N PHE A 382 -2.84 -22.34 -0.29
CA PHE A 382 -2.12 -21.74 -1.41
C PHE A 382 -0.60 -21.97 -1.31
N ALA A 383 0.00 -21.72 -0.14
CA ALA A 383 1.43 -21.94 0.08
C ALA A 383 1.83 -23.41 -0.11
N LEU A 384 1.03 -24.35 0.41
CA LEU A 384 1.22 -25.79 0.19
C LEU A 384 1.14 -26.14 -1.30
N THR A 385 0.17 -25.60 -2.03
CA THR A 385 0.04 -25.86 -3.48
C THR A 385 1.25 -25.31 -4.24
N CYS A 386 1.77 -24.16 -3.82
CA CYS A 386 3.03 -23.63 -4.36
C CYS A 386 4.21 -24.58 -4.11
N ASP A 387 4.37 -25.11 -2.89
CA ASP A 387 5.42 -26.10 -2.60
C ASP A 387 5.27 -27.35 -3.45
N LEU A 388 4.04 -27.83 -3.63
CA LEU A 388 3.73 -28.99 -4.44
C LEU A 388 4.11 -28.75 -5.91
N ALA A 389 3.84 -27.55 -6.46
CA ALA A 389 4.28 -27.19 -7.80
C ALA A 389 5.82 -27.16 -7.93
N TYR A 390 6.54 -26.65 -6.93
CA TYR A 390 8.02 -26.69 -6.93
C TYR A 390 8.59 -28.10 -6.75
N ALA A 391 7.93 -28.93 -5.93
CA ALA A 391 8.25 -30.36 -5.79
C ALA A 391 7.84 -31.18 -7.03
N GLY A 392 7.27 -30.50 -8.02
CA GLY A 392 6.82 -31.03 -9.29
C GLY A 392 5.39 -31.56 -9.24
N VAL A 393 4.82 -31.90 -8.06
CA VAL A 393 3.55 -32.62 -7.76
C VAL A 393 2.34 -32.16 -8.59
N CYS A 394 2.31 -30.91 -9.01
CA CYS A 394 1.34 -30.40 -9.98
C CYS A 394 2.02 -29.45 -10.94
N GLN A 395 1.32 -29.11 -12.02
CA GLN A 395 1.79 -28.11 -12.96
C GLN A 395 2.00 -26.77 -12.25
N ARG A 396 3.02 -26.02 -12.70
CA ARG A 396 3.19 -24.62 -12.30
C ARG A 396 1.98 -23.82 -12.76
N PRO A 397 1.56 -22.78 -12.01
CA PRO A 397 0.41 -21.99 -12.39
C PRO A 397 0.69 -21.23 -13.69
N THR A 398 -0.33 -21.10 -14.53
CA THR A 398 -0.29 -20.07 -15.58
C THR A 398 -0.44 -18.68 -14.96
N VAL A 399 -0.14 -17.63 -15.75
CA VAL A 399 -0.39 -16.26 -15.32
C VAL A 399 -1.88 -16.01 -15.01
N ASP A 400 -2.79 -16.66 -15.73
CA ASP A 400 -4.23 -16.56 -15.52
C ASP A 400 -4.64 -17.17 -14.18
N GLU A 401 -4.13 -18.38 -13.89
CA GLU A 401 -4.37 -19.07 -12.61
C GLU A 401 -3.79 -18.25 -11.43
N MET A 402 -2.60 -17.67 -11.59
CA MET A 402 -1.99 -16.83 -10.56
C MET A 402 -2.78 -15.54 -10.33
N ALA A 403 -3.20 -14.85 -11.40
CA ALA A 403 -4.00 -13.64 -11.29
C ALA A 403 -5.34 -13.91 -10.59
N GLU A 404 -6.00 -15.04 -10.90
CA GLU A 404 -7.20 -15.48 -10.18
C GLU A 404 -6.90 -15.71 -8.69
N CYS A 405 -5.80 -16.41 -8.37
CA CYS A 405 -5.41 -16.65 -6.97
C CYS A 405 -5.16 -15.35 -6.20
N ILE A 406 -4.46 -14.38 -6.79
CA ILE A 406 -4.17 -13.08 -6.15
C ILE A 406 -5.47 -12.33 -5.83
N ILE A 407 -6.42 -12.30 -6.77
CA ILE A 407 -7.72 -11.65 -6.58
C ILE A 407 -8.56 -12.37 -5.53
N GLU A 408 -8.57 -13.70 -5.52
CA GLU A 408 -9.36 -14.49 -4.57
C GLU A 408 -8.81 -14.47 -3.14
N LEU A 409 -7.49 -14.43 -2.99
CA LEU A 409 -6.86 -14.33 -1.68
C LEU A 409 -7.03 -12.93 -1.09
N ASP A 410 -6.94 -11.88 -1.91
CA ASP A 410 -7.02 -10.47 -1.51
C ASP A 410 -6.07 -10.15 -0.34
N LYS A 411 -4.79 -10.50 -0.54
CA LYS A 411 -3.70 -10.37 0.46
C LYS A 411 -2.53 -9.52 -0.07
N GLY A 412 -1.32 -9.79 0.45
CA GLY A 412 -0.14 -8.95 0.27
C GLY A 412 0.27 -8.74 -1.17
N ALA A 413 0.12 -9.72 -2.05
CA ALA A 413 0.51 -9.58 -3.45
C ALA A 413 -0.29 -8.53 -4.18
N LEU A 414 -1.62 -8.48 -3.96
CA LEU A 414 -2.47 -7.47 -4.57
C LEU A 414 -2.11 -6.07 -4.09
N SER A 415 -1.90 -5.90 -2.78
CA SER A 415 -1.41 -4.64 -2.22
C SER A 415 -0.01 -4.29 -2.74
N GLY A 416 0.86 -5.27 -2.98
CA GLY A 416 2.17 -5.07 -3.57
C GLY A 416 2.08 -4.51 -5.00
N LEU A 417 1.18 -5.03 -5.83
CA LEU A 417 0.94 -4.50 -7.18
C LEU A 417 0.40 -3.07 -7.15
N GLN A 418 -0.48 -2.76 -6.19
CA GLN A 418 -0.99 -1.39 -5.99
C GLN A 418 0.12 -0.43 -5.54
N LEU A 419 1.03 -0.87 -4.67
CA LEU A 419 2.17 -0.06 -4.22
C LEU A 419 3.19 0.20 -5.33
N LEU A 420 3.32 -0.72 -6.27
CA LEU A 420 4.14 -0.55 -7.47
C LEU A 420 3.42 0.26 -8.56
N ASP A 421 2.21 0.77 -8.29
CA ASP A 421 1.38 1.52 -9.24
C ASP A 421 1.10 0.75 -10.54
N LEU A 422 1.10 -0.59 -10.47
CA LEU A 422 0.85 -1.47 -11.62
C LEU A 422 -0.63 -1.80 -11.78
N VAL A 423 -1.43 -1.66 -10.72
CA VAL A 423 -2.89 -1.83 -10.76
C VAL A 423 -3.59 -0.81 -9.88
N GLU A 424 -4.62 -0.19 -10.43
CA GLU A 424 -5.63 0.52 -9.66
C GLU A 424 -6.83 -0.42 -9.46
N ILE A 425 -7.18 -0.70 -8.20
CA ILE A 425 -8.37 -1.49 -7.89
C ILE A 425 -9.24 -0.69 -6.95
N ASP A 426 -10.27 -0.07 -7.52
CA ASP A 426 -11.32 0.57 -6.76
C ASP A 426 -12.14 -0.50 -6.01
N ARG A 427 -12.12 -0.42 -4.67
CA ARG A 427 -12.92 -1.32 -3.81
C ARG A 427 -14.42 -1.11 -4.01
N ALA A 428 -14.88 0.05 -4.48
CA ALA A 428 -16.28 0.31 -4.79
C ALA A 428 -16.77 -0.41 -6.06
N GLU A 429 -15.88 -0.72 -7.01
CA GLU A 429 -16.24 -1.45 -8.24
C GLU A 429 -16.58 -2.94 -8.00
N THR A 430 -16.25 -3.48 -6.83
CA THR A 430 -16.45 -4.90 -6.47
C THR A 430 -17.90 -5.39 -6.54
N ARG A 431 -18.89 -4.48 -6.58
CA ARG A 431 -20.32 -4.80 -6.63
C ARG A 431 -20.91 -4.94 -8.04
N ARG A 432 -20.16 -4.63 -9.11
CA ARG A 432 -20.68 -4.69 -10.49
C ARG A 432 -20.47 -6.07 -11.12
N ASN A 433 -21.46 -6.56 -11.88
CA ASN A 433 -21.32 -7.77 -12.68
C ASN A 433 -20.13 -7.63 -13.66
N GLY A 434 -19.30 -8.67 -13.77
CA GLY A 434 -18.09 -8.68 -14.61
C GLY A 434 -16.84 -8.02 -13.99
N ALA A 435 -16.93 -7.46 -12.77
CA ALA A 435 -15.78 -6.84 -12.11
C ALA A 435 -14.64 -7.83 -11.81
N LYS A 436 -14.94 -9.10 -11.47
CA LYS A 436 -13.90 -10.12 -11.22
C LYS A 436 -13.02 -10.32 -12.45
N GLY A 437 -13.62 -10.51 -13.63
CA GLY A 437 -12.89 -10.74 -14.89
C GLY A 437 -11.96 -9.58 -15.23
N ARG A 438 -12.45 -8.34 -15.18
CA ARG A 438 -11.61 -7.15 -15.42
C ARG A 438 -10.44 -7.03 -14.44
N ARG A 439 -10.67 -7.32 -13.16
CA ARG A 439 -9.60 -7.30 -12.14
C ARG A 439 -8.55 -8.37 -12.38
N VAL A 440 -8.96 -9.57 -12.82
CA VAL A 440 -8.03 -10.64 -13.18
C VAL A 440 -7.17 -10.22 -14.37
N GLU A 441 -7.76 -9.65 -15.42
CA GLU A 441 -6.99 -9.15 -16.58
C GLU A 441 -6.03 -8.01 -16.20
N ALA A 442 -6.45 -7.09 -15.33
CA ALA A 442 -5.57 -6.03 -14.83
C ALA A 442 -4.36 -6.59 -14.05
N VAL A 443 -4.61 -7.55 -13.14
CA VAL A 443 -3.53 -8.22 -12.39
C VAL A 443 -2.62 -9.01 -13.31
N LYS A 444 -3.16 -9.69 -14.33
CA LYS A 444 -2.36 -10.40 -15.34
C LYS A 444 -1.43 -9.45 -16.09
N GLY A 445 -1.94 -8.33 -16.59
CA GLY A 445 -1.13 -7.31 -17.26
C GLY A 445 -0.01 -6.76 -16.36
N ALA A 446 -0.34 -6.52 -15.09
CA ALA A 446 0.61 -6.07 -14.09
C ALA A 446 1.71 -7.10 -13.77
N LEU A 447 1.36 -8.39 -13.67
CA LEU A 447 2.34 -9.47 -13.48
C LEU A 447 3.29 -9.57 -14.67
N HIS A 448 2.80 -9.43 -15.90
CA HIS A 448 3.67 -9.40 -17.08
C HIS A 448 4.62 -8.19 -17.08
N SER A 449 4.10 -7.00 -16.79
CA SER A 449 4.92 -5.78 -16.67
C SER A 449 6.01 -5.95 -15.61
N LEU A 450 5.64 -6.46 -14.43
CA LEU A 450 6.58 -6.76 -13.36
C LEU A 450 7.65 -7.77 -13.78
N ALA A 451 7.26 -8.83 -14.47
CA ALA A 451 8.19 -9.84 -14.97
C ALA A 451 9.22 -9.24 -15.93
N VAL A 452 8.78 -8.39 -16.86
CA VAL A 452 9.67 -7.71 -17.81
C VAL A 452 10.67 -6.82 -17.07
N GLN A 453 10.18 -5.93 -16.19
CA GLN A 453 11.05 -5.02 -15.44
C GLN A 453 12.04 -5.77 -14.55
N LEU A 454 11.63 -6.87 -13.93
CA LEU A 454 12.53 -7.69 -13.10
C LEU A 454 13.58 -8.42 -13.93
N LYS A 455 13.23 -8.92 -15.13
CA LYS A 455 14.19 -9.52 -16.07
C LYS A 455 15.19 -8.50 -16.62
N GLU A 456 14.76 -7.26 -16.85
CA GLU A 456 15.66 -6.17 -17.26
C GLU A 456 16.61 -5.74 -16.12
N MET A 457 16.15 -5.83 -14.87
CA MET A 457 16.95 -5.49 -13.70
C MET A 457 18.02 -6.53 -13.37
N LEU A 458 17.75 -7.82 -13.61
CA LEU A 458 18.62 -8.93 -13.24
C LEU A 458 19.45 -9.41 -14.43
N SER A 459 20.73 -9.69 -14.21
CA SER A 459 21.55 -10.41 -15.18
C SER A 459 21.00 -11.83 -15.44
N GLU A 460 21.31 -12.41 -16.59
CA GLU A 460 20.89 -13.78 -16.93
C GLU A 460 21.35 -14.80 -15.87
N ALA A 461 22.54 -14.62 -15.30
CA ALA A 461 23.04 -15.44 -14.21
C ALA A 461 22.18 -15.30 -12.94
N GLU A 462 21.81 -14.08 -12.54
CA GLU A 462 20.92 -13.85 -11.39
C GLU A 462 19.52 -14.42 -11.62
N GLN A 463 18.96 -14.25 -12.83
CA GLN A 463 17.68 -14.83 -13.21
C GLN A 463 17.68 -16.35 -13.07
N ASN A 464 18.74 -17.02 -13.52
CA ASN A 464 18.93 -18.46 -13.38
C ASN A 464 19.11 -18.87 -11.90
N THR A 465 19.90 -18.11 -11.13
CA THR A 465 20.14 -18.37 -9.70
C THR A 465 18.85 -18.38 -8.88
N VAL A 466 17.94 -17.42 -9.13
CA VAL A 466 16.68 -17.32 -8.39
C VAL A 466 15.54 -18.14 -9.01
N GLY A 467 15.77 -18.74 -10.18
CA GLY A 467 14.75 -19.47 -10.93
C GLY A 467 13.62 -18.57 -11.44
N LEU A 468 13.92 -17.31 -11.81
CA LEU A 468 12.90 -16.39 -12.35
C LEU A 468 12.32 -16.88 -13.67
N THR A 469 13.15 -17.56 -14.46
CA THR A 469 12.79 -18.21 -15.71
C THR A 469 12.97 -19.72 -15.59
N VAL A 470 11.96 -20.48 -15.99
CA VAL A 470 11.99 -21.94 -16.07
C VAL A 470 11.70 -22.34 -17.51
N GLY A 471 12.75 -22.58 -18.29
CA GLY A 471 12.62 -22.62 -19.75
C GLY A 471 12.23 -21.24 -20.29
N ASP A 472 11.21 -21.19 -21.14
CA ASP A 472 10.69 -19.94 -21.73
C ASP A 472 9.66 -19.22 -20.84
N ASP A 473 9.26 -19.85 -19.72
CA ASP A 473 8.19 -19.34 -18.84
C ASP A 473 8.74 -18.61 -17.61
N THR A 474 7.97 -17.62 -17.14
CA THR A 474 8.25 -16.89 -15.89
C THR A 474 7.70 -17.64 -14.68
N ASP A 475 8.43 -17.60 -13.57
CA ASP A 475 7.96 -18.13 -12.29
C ASP A 475 6.95 -17.19 -11.60
N TRP A 476 5.66 -17.41 -11.88
CA TRP A 476 4.58 -16.60 -11.31
C TRP A 476 4.43 -16.76 -9.79
N ILE A 477 4.84 -17.90 -9.22
CA ILE A 477 4.81 -18.11 -7.76
C ILE A 477 5.85 -17.21 -7.08
N LEU A 478 7.05 -17.14 -7.67
CA LEU A 478 8.11 -16.26 -7.19
C LEU A 478 7.68 -14.79 -7.21
N LEU A 479 7.06 -14.34 -8.30
CA LEU A 479 6.57 -12.97 -8.42
C LEU A 479 5.49 -12.64 -7.38
N GLU A 480 4.45 -13.49 -7.23
CA GLU A 480 3.42 -13.32 -6.19
C GLU A 480 4.03 -13.21 -4.80
N HIS A 481 4.93 -14.13 -4.46
CA HIS A 481 5.54 -14.17 -3.15
C HIS A 481 6.41 -12.94 -2.90
N SER A 482 7.17 -12.48 -3.90
CA SER A 482 8.00 -11.28 -3.81
C SER A 482 7.17 -10.02 -3.50
N LEU A 483 6.00 -9.86 -4.13
CA LEU A 483 5.06 -8.77 -3.86
C LEU A 483 4.52 -8.84 -2.42
N CYS A 484 4.19 -10.04 -1.96
CA CYS A 484 3.79 -10.29 -0.56
C CYS A 484 4.87 -9.88 0.45
N LYS A 485 6.16 -10.04 0.11
CA LYS A 485 7.29 -9.63 0.98
C LYS A 485 7.57 -8.14 0.93
N PHE A 486 7.42 -7.54 -0.25
CA PHE A 486 7.63 -6.11 -0.43
C PHE A 486 6.79 -5.26 0.52
N LEU A 487 5.49 -5.56 0.62
CA LEU A 487 4.59 -4.92 1.57
C LEU A 487 5.09 -5.03 3.03
N ARG A 488 5.65 -6.19 3.41
CA ARG A 488 6.15 -6.42 4.78
C ARG A 488 7.40 -5.60 5.07
N ALA A 489 8.32 -5.53 4.11
CA ALA A 489 9.54 -4.75 4.22
C ALA A 489 9.24 -3.25 4.34
N LEU A 490 8.30 -2.74 3.53
CA LEU A 490 7.85 -1.35 3.60
C LEU A 490 7.15 -1.01 4.92
N ASN A 491 6.29 -1.89 5.44
CA ASN A 491 5.62 -1.70 6.73
C ASN A 491 6.60 -1.58 7.91
N LYS A 492 7.83 -2.07 7.75
CA LYS A 492 8.92 -1.94 8.73
C LYS A 492 9.82 -0.74 8.49
N LYS A 493 9.56 0.06 7.45
CA LYS A 493 10.41 1.21 7.03
C LYS A 493 11.87 0.79 6.83
N ALA A 494 12.08 -0.40 6.27
CA ALA A 494 13.37 -1.05 6.20
C ALA A 494 14.09 -0.89 4.84
N LEU A 495 13.38 -0.38 3.82
CA LEU A 495 13.84 -0.21 2.44
C LEU A 495 14.08 1.25 2.07
#